data_AF-A0A1A5YIS4-F1
#
_entry.id   AF-A0A1A5YIS4-F1
#
_cell.length_a   1.000
_cell.length_b   1.000
_cell.length_c   1.000
_cell.angle_alpha   90.00
_cell.angle_beta   90.00
_cell.angle_gamma   90.00
#
_symmetry.space_group_name_H-M   'P 1'
#
loop_
_entity.id
_entity.type
_entity.pdbx_description
1 polymer ?
#
loop_
_entity_poly.entity_id
_entity_poly.type
_entity_poly.pdbx_seq_one_letter_code
_entity_poly.pdbx_strand_id
1 'polypeptide(L)'
;MESFNKSKLSQEQMSCIIKKAFGQGFGEATELTDGWANTAYAIQLADGRRVVLKVAPTRDKKVMRCESNNMQTEVETLRLVLERGGVPVPHVYVYDPTCRLIPAEYFIMEFVEGEPLNKVRDSLSQEQLAGIRYQLGVYNRIINNIKGSVYGPLFPEDGVRATWKEAFSDLIFGVLEDGKTARVELPVTYELLEEEIKNRLSVMEEVTEAHLVLWDLWDGNVFVRDGEISAIIDLERSLWGDPLDEYYFSHFDRHAPFEKGYGRTPATPSELERLKLYDLFRDLLMVIECYYRQYENKDHISWAHDNLRTGLERFFN
;
A
#
# COMPACT_ATOMS: atom_id res chain seq x y z
N MET A 1 -9.65 -2.79 14.41
CA MET A 1 -10.61 -1.66 14.24
C MET A 1 -11.71 -2.15 13.30
N GLU A 2 -13.00 -1.95 13.59
CA GLU A 2 -14.06 -2.32 12.65
C GLU A 2 -14.14 -1.25 11.55
N SER A 3 -13.86 -1.65 10.31
CA SER A 3 -13.98 -0.80 9.12
C SER A 3 -15.33 -1.10 8.47
N PHE A 4 -16.07 -0.03 8.11
CA PHE A 4 -17.33 -0.13 7.36
C PHE A 4 -17.18 -0.94 6.07
N ASN A 5 -15.94 -1.11 5.58
CA ASN A 5 -15.64 -1.79 4.32
C ASN A 5 -15.54 -3.31 4.36
N LYS A 6 -15.63 -3.95 5.53
CA LYS A 6 -15.53 -5.42 5.63
C LYS A 6 -16.81 -6.14 5.21
N SER A 7 -16.67 -7.26 4.50
CA SER A 7 -17.76 -8.18 4.18
C SER A 7 -17.45 -9.54 4.81
N LYS A 8 -18.22 -9.95 5.81
CA LYS A 8 -17.93 -11.17 6.56
C LYS A 8 -18.41 -12.38 5.77
N LEU A 9 -17.51 -13.30 5.46
CA LEU A 9 -17.86 -14.58 4.85
C LEU A 9 -18.51 -15.51 5.88
N SER A 10 -19.48 -16.30 5.42
CA SER A 10 -20.01 -17.41 6.20
C SER A 10 -19.03 -18.60 6.21
N GLN A 11 -19.19 -19.48 7.19
CA GLN A 11 -18.41 -20.73 7.28
C GLN A 11 -18.60 -21.60 6.02
N GLU A 12 -19.80 -21.64 5.45
CA GLU A 12 -20.11 -22.38 4.23
C GLU A 12 -19.37 -21.81 3.02
N GLN A 13 -19.30 -20.48 2.90
CA GLN A 13 -18.57 -19.80 1.82
C GLN A 13 -17.07 -20.11 1.91
N MET A 14 -16.49 -19.98 3.10
CA MET A 14 -15.08 -20.34 3.33
C MET A 14 -14.83 -21.82 3.00
N SER A 15 -15.74 -22.71 3.39
CA SER A 15 -15.61 -24.16 3.12
C SER A 15 -15.62 -24.47 1.62
N CYS A 16 -16.49 -23.81 0.86
CA CYS A 16 -16.51 -23.93 -0.59
C CYS A 16 -15.19 -23.46 -1.22
N ILE A 17 -14.66 -22.32 -0.77
CA ILE A 17 -13.39 -21.75 -1.25
C ILE A 17 -12.24 -22.70 -0.96
N ILE A 18 -12.08 -23.15 0.29
CA ILE A 18 -10.98 -24.04 0.71
C ILE A 18 -11.06 -25.40 0.03
N LYS A 19 -12.26 -25.98 -0.09
CA LYS A 19 -12.45 -27.27 -0.77
C LYS A 19 -12.11 -27.18 -2.26
N LYS A 20 -12.47 -26.09 -2.94
CA LYS A 20 -12.10 -25.86 -4.35
C LYS A 20 -10.59 -25.67 -4.50
N ALA A 21 -9.95 -24.93 -3.60
CA ALA A 21 -8.53 -24.60 -3.66
C ALA A 21 -7.60 -25.78 -3.33
N PHE A 22 -7.94 -26.56 -2.30
CA PHE A 22 -7.03 -27.55 -1.72
C PHE A 22 -7.59 -28.97 -1.67
N GLY A 23 -8.84 -29.19 -2.10
CA GLY A 23 -9.47 -30.52 -2.06
C GLY A 23 -9.78 -31.04 -0.65
N GLN A 24 -9.74 -30.16 0.36
CA GLN A 24 -9.92 -30.51 1.77
C GLN A 24 -10.78 -29.47 2.51
N GLY A 25 -11.13 -29.76 3.76
CA GLY A 25 -11.77 -28.80 4.66
C GLY A 25 -10.76 -27.94 5.43
N PHE A 26 -11.28 -27.12 6.33
CA PHE A 26 -10.51 -26.38 7.33
C PHE A 26 -11.10 -26.62 8.72
N GLY A 27 -10.27 -26.43 9.76
CA GLY A 27 -10.67 -26.56 11.15
C GLY A 27 -11.13 -25.23 11.73
N GLU A 28 -10.20 -24.28 11.87
CA GLU A 28 -10.45 -22.96 12.44
C GLU A 28 -10.24 -21.87 11.38
N ALA A 29 -11.06 -20.83 11.44
CA ALA A 29 -10.91 -19.61 10.65
C ALA A 29 -11.06 -18.40 11.58
N THR A 30 -10.02 -17.57 11.63
CA THR A 30 -9.94 -16.41 12.51
C THR A 30 -9.80 -15.16 11.67
N GLU A 31 -10.68 -14.18 11.87
CA GLU A 31 -10.59 -12.89 11.17
C GLU A 31 -9.35 -12.13 11.64
N LEU A 32 -8.56 -11.65 10.67
CA LEU A 32 -7.42 -10.77 10.90
C LEU A 32 -7.91 -9.32 10.91
N THR A 33 -7.95 -8.71 12.09
CA THR A 33 -8.59 -7.39 12.29
C THR A 33 -7.68 -6.19 12.06
N ASP A 34 -6.42 -6.42 11.72
CA ASP A 34 -5.40 -5.38 11.55
C ASP A 34 -5.48 -4.65 10.20
N GLY A 35 -6.13 -5.25 9.18
CA GLY A 35 -6.32 -4.62 7.86
C GLY A 35 -7.54 -3.69 7.78
N TRP A 36 -7.46 -2.69 6.89
CA TRP A 36 -8.40 -1.57 6.79
C TRP A 36 -9.37 -1.63 5.61
N ALA A 37 -8.94 -2.17 4.46
CA ALA A 37 -9.71 -2.23 3.22
C ALA A 37 -10.40 -3.59 3.01
N ASN A 38 -9.63 -4.68 3.02
CA ASN A 38 -10.12 -6.04 2.76
C ASN A 38 -10.46 -6.80 4.04
N THR A 39 -11.31 -7.81 3.91
CA THR A 39 -11.50 -8.80 4.97
C THR A 39 -10.48 -9.92 4.77
N ALA A 40 -9.71 -10.24 5.82
CA ALA A 40 -8.70 -11.29 5.79
C ALA A 40 -8.98 -12.31 6.89
N TYR A 41 -8.76 -13.59 6.59
CA TYR A 41 -8.92 -14.70 7.53
C TYR A 41 -7.65 -15.54 7.56
N ALA A 42 -7.13 -15.82 8.75
CA ALA A 42 -6.19 -16.92 8.95
C ALA A 42 -6.97 -18.22 9.06
N ILE A 43 -6.69 -19.17 8.18
CA ILE A 43 -7.40 -20.45 8.08
C ILE A 43 -6.42 -21.59 8.34
N GLN A 44 -6.78 -22.48 9.27
CA GLN A 44 -6.07 -23.73 9.50
C GLN A 44 -6.69 -24.84 8.66
N LEU A 45 -5.94 -25.33 7.66
CA LEU A 45 -6.34 -26.45 6.82
C LEU A 45 -6.37 -27.76 7.61
N ALA A 46 -7.12 -28.75 7.13
CA ALA A 46 -7.23 -30.06 7.79
C ALA A 46 -5.89 -30.82 7.91
N ASP A 47 -4.92 -30.53 7.03
CA ASP A 47 -3.55 -31.06 7.08
C ASP A 47 -2.61 -30.30 8.05
N GLY A 48 -3.11 -29.29 8.76
CA GLY A 48 -2.38 -28.50 9.75
C GLY A 48 -1.68 -27.26 9.20
N ARG A 49 -1.61 -27.07 7.88
CA ARG A 49 -1.07 -25.85 7.28
C ARG A 49 -1.97 -24.64 7.55
N ARG A 50 -1.36 -23.46 7.64
CA ARG A 50 -2.07 -22.18 7.77
C ARG A 50 -1.98 -21.41 6.46
N VAL A 51 -3.08 -20.75 6.10
CA VAL A 51 -3.18 -19.87 4.93
C VAL A 51 -3.91 -18.59 5.29
N VAL A 52 -3.73 -17.55 4.50
CA VAL A 52 -4.53 -16.31 4.59
C VAL A 52 -5.49 -16.26 3.41
N LEU A 53 -6.79 -16.13 3.69
CA LEU A 53 -7.82 -15.82 2.70
C LEU A 53 -8.13 -14.33 2.77
N LYS A 54 -7.82 -13.59 1.70
CA LYS A 54 -8.21 -12.18 1.52
C LYS A 54 -9.41 -12.09 0.58
N VAL A 55 -10.36 -11.24 0.93
CA VAL A 55 -11.64 -11.05 0.22
C VAL A 55 -11.85 -9.56 -0.02
N ALA A 56 -12.14 -9.21 -1.27
CA ALA A 56 -12.41 -7.83 -1.66
C ALA A 56 -13.64 -7.27 -0.91
N PRO A 57 -13.70 -5.95 -0.68
CA PRO A 57 -14.93 -5.30 -0.22
C PRO A 57 -16.07 -5.50 -1.23
N THR A 58 -17.31 -5.40 -0.75
CA THR A 58 -18.49 -5.45 -1.61
C THR A 58 -18.55 -4.24 -2.55
N ARG A 59 -19.03 -4.45 -3.77
CA ARG A 59 -19.04 -3.45 -4.86
C ARG A 59 -19.87 -2.19 -4.58
N ASP A 60 -20.73 -2.21 -3.57
CA ASP A 60 -21.58 -1.10 -3.17
C ASP A 60 -20.85 -0.03 -2.33
N LYS A 61 -19.58 -0.28 -1.98
CA LYS A 61 -18.79 0.61 -1.13
C LYS A 61 -18.12 1.70 -1.96
N LYS A 62 -18.19 2.93 -1.44
CA LYS A 62 -17.48 4.06 -2.03
C LYS A 62 -16.00 3.94 -1.71
N VAL A 63 -15.20 3.75 -2.74
CA VAL A 63 -13.74 3.78 -2.67
C VAL A 63 -13.23 5.06 -3.34
N MET A 64 -12.00 5.43 -3.02
CA MET A 64 -11.33 6.56 -3.67
C MET A 64 -10.93 6.19 -5.10
N ARG A 65 -10.73 7.17 -5.98
CA ARG A 65 -10.35 6.96 -7.39
C ARG A 65 -8.99 6.27 -7.54
N CYS A 66 -8.08 6.49 -6.60
CA CYS A 66 -6.80 5.80 -6.56
C CYS A 66 -6.88 4.34 -6.08
N GLU A 67 -8.05 3.86 -5.67
CA GLU A 67 -8.28 2.51 -5.12
C GLU A 67 -9.04 1.65 -6.13
N SER A 68 -8.43 1.42 -7.29
CA SER A 68 -8.97 0.56 -8.35
C SER A 68 -8.15 -0.72 -8.48
N ASN A 69 -8.85 -1.85 -8.65
CA ASN A 69 -8.24 -3.17 -8.88
C ASN A 69 -7.21 -3.61 -7.82
N ASN A 70 -7.31 -3.13 -6.57
CA ASN A 70 -6.37 -3.41 -5.47
C ASN A 70 -6.06 -4.91 -5.28
N MET A 71 -7.05 -5.79 -5.39
CA MET A 71 -6.82 -7.25 -5.27
C MET A 71 -5.99 -7.83 -6.42
N GLN A 72 -6.27 -7.40 -7.64
CA GLN A 72 -5.47 -7.79 -8.79
C GLN A 72 -4.05 -7.23 -8.66
N THR A 73 -3.92 -5.96 -8.26
CA THR A 73 -2.64 -5.30 -8.01
C THR A 73 -1.81 -6.06 -6.97
N GLU A 74 -2.40 -6.45 -5.83
CA GLU A 74 -1.68 -7.19 -4.78
C GLU A 74 -1.19 -8.53 -5.29
N VAL A 75 -2.07 -9.33 -5.90
CA VAL A 75 -1.74 -10.67 -6.39
C VAL A 75 -0.61 -10.63 -7.43
N GLU A 76 -0.70 -9.72 -8.40
CA GLU A 76 0.28 -9.64 -9.47
C GLU A 76 1.59 -9.02 -8.97
N THR A 77 1.55 -8.07 -8.03
CA THR A 77 2.76 -7.55 -7.39
C THR A 77 3.50 -8.64 -6.62
N LEU A 78 2.78 -9.43 -5.81
CA LEU A 78 3.37 -10.56 -5.07
C LEU A 78 4.03 -11.56 -6.03
N ARG A 79 3.38 -11.87 -7.16
CA ARG A 79 3.93 -12.75 -8.20
C ARG A 79 5.20 -12.16 -8.83
N LEU A 80 5.19 -10.89 -9.21
CA LEU A 80 6.35 -10.20 -9.81
C LEU A 80 7.56 -10.16 -8.86
N VAL A 81 7.33 -9.84 -7.58
CA VAL A 81 8.40 -9.80 -6.57
C VAL A 81 8.94 -11.20 -6.28
N LEU A 82 8.06 -12.21 -6.21
CA LEU A 82 8.48 -13.59 -6.03
C LEU A 82 9.30 -14.12 -7.23
N GLU A 83 8.86 -13.82 -8.45
CA GLU A 83 9.59 -14.18 -9.69
C GLU A 83 10.96 -13.51 -9.75
N ARG A 84 11.05 -12.24 -9.35
CA ARG A 84 12.32 -11.50 -9.26
C ARG A 84 13.29 -12.14 -8.26
N GLY A 85 12.76 -12.67 -7.17
CA GLY A 85 13.49 -13.34 -6.09
C GLY A 85 14.30 -12.38 -5.19
N GLY A 86 14.76 -12.90 -4.05
CA GLY A 86 15.61 -12.15 -3.12
C GLY A 86 14.87 -11.23 -2.15
N VAL A 87 13.53 -11.23 -2.17
CA VAL A 87 12.67 -10.50 -1.23
C VAL A 87 11.65 -11.47 -0.64
N PRO A 88 11.48 -11.52 0.69
CA PRO A 88 10.49 -12.40 1.30
C PRO A 88 9.09 -11.82 1.11
N VAL A 89 8.27 -12.49 0.31
CA VAL A 89 6.85 -12.17 0.09
C VAL A 89 6.03 -13.47 0.15
N PRO A 90 4.77 -13.43 0.61
CA PRO A 90 3.94 -14.64 0.68
C PRO A 90 3.62 -15.20 -0.71
N HIS A 91 3.63 -16.53 -0.82
CA HIS A 91 3.19 -17.20 -2.04
C HIS A 91 1.67 -17.10 -2.22
N VAL A 92 1.22 -16.66 -3.40
CA VAL A 92 -0.20 -16.72 -3.78
C VAL A 92 -0.54 -18.12 -4.29
N TYR A 93 -1.40 -18.84 -3.58
CA TYR A 93 -1.86 -20.17 -3.97
C TYR A 93 -3.02 -20.12 -4.97
N VAL A 94 -3.98 -19.23 -4.76
CA VAL A 94 -5.21 -19.11 -5.57
C VAL A 94 -5.58 -17.66 -5.69
N TYR A 95 -6.02 -17.23 -6.88
CA TYR A 95 -6.73 -15.98 -7.09
C TYR A 95 -7.96 -16.26 -7.97
N ASP A 96 -9.14 -15.85 -7.51
CA ASP A 96 -10.40 -15.97 -8.24
C ASP A 96 -11.07 -14.59 -8.36
N PRO A 97 -10.93 -13.91 -9.52
CA PRO A 97 -11.58 -12.64 -9.80
C PRO A 97 -13.01 -12.80 -10.34
N THR A 98 -13.51 -14.04 -10.50
CA THR A 98 -14.70 -14.30 -11.32
C THR A 98 -16.02 -13.98 -10.61
N CYS A 99 -15.98 -13.80 -9.29
CA CYS A 99 -17.15 -13.66 -8.42
C CYS A 99 -18.20 -14.79 -8.58
N ARG A 100 -17.79 -15.98 -9.05
CA ARG A 100 -18.72 -17.11 -9.29
C ARG A 100 -18.99 -17.93 -8.04
N LEU A 101 -18.00 -18.09 -7.17
CA LEU A 101 -18.13 -18.90 -5.95
C LEU A 101 -18.72 -18.09 -4.79
N ILE A 102 -18.33 -16.82 -4.71
CA ILE A 102 -18.85 -15.81 -3.81
C ILE A 102 -18.98 -14.49 -4.59
N PRO A 103 -19.85 -13.55 -4.18
CA PRO A 103 -20.04 -12.27 -4.90
C PRO A 103 -18.91 -11.25 -4.66
N ALA A 104 -17.67 -11.72 -4.54
CA ALA A 104 -16.47 -10.91 -4.33
C ALA A 104 -15.26 -11.62 -4.95
N GLU A 105 -14.25 -10.84 -5.32
CA GLU A 105 -12.92 -11.39 -5.63
C GLU A 105 -12.27 -11.88 -4.35
N TYR A 106 -11.49 -12.95 -4.46
CA TYR A 106 -10.71 -13.43 -3.33
C TYR A 106 -9.40 -14.06 -3.81
N PHE A 107 -8.43 -14.09 -2.92
CA PHE A 107 -7.22 -14.86 -3.12
C PHE A 107 -6.79 -15.54 -1.82
N ILE A 108 -6.03 -16.62 -1.96
CA ILE A 108 -5.45 -17.37 -0.85
C ILE A 108 -3.93 -17.30 -0.99
N MET A 109 -3.25 -16.92 0.08
CA MET A 109 -1.80 -16.87 0.14
C MET A 109 -1.24 -17.60 1.36
N GLU A 110 0.08 -17.75 1.36
CA GLU A 110 0.86 -18.23 2.49
C GLU A 110 0.57 -17.44 3.77
N PHE A 111 0.43 -18.16 4.89
CA PHE A 111 0.47 -17.54 6.21
C PHE A 111 1.92 -17.31 6.60
N VAL A 112 2.29 -16.04 6.82
CA VAL A 112 3.63 -15.67 7.26
C VAL A 112 3.67 -15.61 8.79
N GLU A 113 4.65 -16.28 9.37
CA GLU A 113 4.94 -16.20 10.80
C GLU A 113 5.77 -14.95 11.13
N GLY A 114 5.42 -14.28 12.23
CA GLY A 114 6.05 -13.04 12.68
C GLY A 114 5.02 -12.02 13.15
N GLU A 115 5.49 -10.84 13.51
CA GLU A 115 4.65 -9.72 13.94
C GLU A 115 4.99 -8.46 13.11
N PRO A 116 4.00 -7.60 12.80
CA PRO A 116 4.23 -6.31 12.16
C PRO A 116 5.27 -5.46 12.91
N LEU A 117 6.20 -4.84 12.19
CA LEU A 117 7.29 -4.03 12.75
C LEU A 117 6.74 -2.90 13.63
N ASN A 118 5.63 -2.27 13.25
CA ASN A 118 5.01 -1.21 14.06
C ASN A 118 4.57 -1.68 15.46
N LYS A 119 4.31 -2.98 15.64
CA LYS A 119 3.93 -3.58 16.94
C LYS A 119 5.13 -3.97 17.79
N VAL A 120 6.24 -4.36 17.17
CA VAL A 120 7.42 -4.88 17.88
C VAL A 120 8.57 -3.88 18.01
N ARG A 121 8.57 -2.79 17.24
CA ARG A 121 9.70 -1.85 17.16
C ARG A 121 10.18 -1.32 18.51
N ASP A 122 9.26 -1.12 19.47
CA ASP A 122 9.59 -0.60 20.80
C ASP A 122 10.33 -1.61 21.69
N SER A 123 10.30 -2.90 21.32
CA SER A 123 11.02 -3.98 21.99
C SER A 123 12.38 -4.29 21.37
N LEU A 124 12.66 -3.76 20.18
CA LEU A 124 13.90 -3.98 19.45
C LEU A 124 15.01 -3.03 19.94
N SER A 125 16.26 -3.53 19.94
CA SER A 125 17.41 -2.66 20.13
C SER A 125 17.58 -1.70 18.94
N GLN A 126 18.27 -0.58 19.17
CA GLN A 126 18.58 0.37 18.08
C GLN A 126 19.40 -0.27 16.96
N GLU A 127 20.27 -1.23 17.30
CA GLU A 127 21.06 -1.98 16.32
C GLU A 127 20.18 -2.91 15.47
N GLN A 128 19.23 -3.63 16.10
CA GLN A 128 18.28 -4.48 15.38
C GLN A 128 17.39 -3.66 14.44
N LEU A 129 16.83 -2.54 14.92
CA LEU A 129 15.99 -1.68 14.10
C LEU A 129 16.78 -1.06 12.93
N ALA A 130 18.04 -0.66 13.15
CA ALA A 130 18.91 -0.19 12.08
C ALA A 130 19.22 -1.29 11.06
N GLY A 131 19.42 -2.54 11.51
CA GLY A 131 19.60 -3.71 10.64
C GLY A 131 18.37 -4.00 9.78
N ILE A 132 17.18 -3.97 10.37
CA ILE A 132 15.90 -4.13 9.66
C ILE A 132 15.72 -3.03 8.61
N ARG A 133 15.94 -1.76 8.97
CA ARG A 133 15.85 -0.65 8.01
C ARG A 133 16.86 -0.77 6.87
N TYR A 134 18.09 -1.19 7.15
CA TYR A 134 19.08 -1.48 6.11
C TYR A 134 18.59 -2.58 5.17
N GLN A 135 18.08 -3.69 5.71
CA GLN A 135 17.57 -4.79 4.91
C GLN A 135 16.34 -4.38 4.08
N LEU A 136 15.45 -3.54 4.61
CA LEU A 136 14.34 -2.94 3.86
C LEU A 136 14.84 -2.12 2.67
N GLY A 137 15.89 -1.31 2.86
CA GLY A 137 16.52 -0.59 1.76
C GLY A 137 17.03 -1.52 0.66
N VAL A 138 17.67 -2.62 1.05
CA VAL A 138 18.14 -3.65 0.11
C VAL A 138 16.97 -4.27 -0.67
N TYR A 139 15.88 -4.62 0.02
CA TYR A 139 14.68 -5.17 -0.62
C TYR A 139 14.00 -4.18 -1.55
N ASN A 140 13.79 -2.92 -1.13
CA ASN A 140 13.22 -1.90 -2.00
C ASN A 140 14.06 -1.67 -3.26
N ARG A 141 15.40 -1.68 -3.16
CA ARG A 141 16.24 -1.65 -4.37
C ARG A 141 15.99 -2.86 -5.29
N ILE A 142 15.83 -4.07 -4.75
CA ILE A 142 15.55 -5.26 -5.56
C ILE A 142 14.20 -5.13 -6.27
N ILE A 143 13.18 -4.68 -5.55
CA ILE A 143 11.80 -4.49 -6.06
C ILE A 143 11.79 -3.39 -7.12
N ASN A 144 12.37 -2.22 -6.83
CA ASN A 144 12.45 -1.13 -7.80
C ASN A 144 13.30 -1.49 -9.02
N ASN A 145 14.09 -2.56 -9.04
CA ASN A 145 14.76 -2.99 -10.28
C ASN A 145 13.81 -3.73 -11.25
N ILE A 146 12.57 -4.03 -10.84
CA ILE A 146 11.52 -4.53 -11.74
C ILE A 146 10.99 -3.32 -12.54
N LYS A 147 11.18 -3.34 -13.85
CA LYS A 147 10.83 -2.24 -14.75
C LYS A 147 9.45 -2.43 -15.39
N GLY A 148 8.68 -1.35 -15.45
CA GLY A 148 7.44 -1.25 -16.20
C GLY A 148 7.67 -0.61 -17.57
N SER A 149 6.72 -0.81 -18.49
CA SER A 149 6.70 -0.14 -19.80
C SER A 149 5.75 1.05 -19.86
N VAL A 150 5.01 1.30 -18.77
CA VAL A 150 4.00 2.35 -18.63
C VAL A 150 4.05 2.91 -17.22
N TYR A 151 3.41 4.05 -16.99
CA TYR A 151 3.32 4.70 -15.69
C TYR A 151 1.91 4.64 -15.10
N GLY A 152 1.83 4.68 -13.77
CA GLY A 152 0.59 4.68 -13.00
C GLY A 152 0.21 3.32 -12.42
N PRO A 153 -1.07 3.12 -12.06
CA PRO A 153 -1.55 1.84 -11.51
C PRO A 153 -1.18 0.64 -12.38
N LEU A 154 -0.97 -0.54 -11.78
CA LEU A 154 -0.69 -1.78 -12.52
C LEU A 154 -1.85 -2.16 -13.46
N PHE A 155 -3.08 -1.92 -13.02
CA PHE A 155 -4.32 -2.25 -13.74
C PHE A 155 -5.22 -1.02 -13.82
N PRO A 156 -4.90 -0.04 -14.69
CA PRO A 156 -5.67 1.19 -14.79
C PRO A 156 -6.99 0.96 -15.54
N GLU A 157 -8.07 1.54 -15.05
CA GLU A 157 -9.39 1.51 -15.73
C GLU A 157 -9.45 2.52 -16.89
N ASP A 158 -8.82 3.68 -16.72
CA ASP A 158 -8.85 4.80 -17.67
C ASP A 158 -7.61 4.86 -18.58
N GLY A 159 -7.03 3.68 -18.87
CA GLY A 159 -5.88 3.51 -19.75
C GLY A 159 -4.53 3.86 -19.12
N VAL A 160 -3.46 3.55 -19.84
CA VAL A 160 -2.07 3.74 -19.39
C VAL A 160 -1.57 5.16 -19.66
N ARG A 161 -0.51 5.59 -18.96
CA ARG A 161 0.18 6.85 -19.22
C ARG A 161 1.59 6.62 -19.74
N ALA A 162 2.03 7.52 -20.64
CA ALA A 162 3.33 7.44 -21.27
C ALA A 162 4.42 8.12 -20.45
N THR A 163 4.05 9.04 -19.56
CA THR A 163 4.98 9.77 -18.70
C THR A 163 4.58 9.68 -17.24
N TRP A 164 5.57 9.78 -16.35
CA TRP A 164 5.30 9.86 -14.92
C TRP A 164 4.55 11.13 -14.53
N LYS A 165 4.81 12.26 -15.19
CA LYS A 165 4.08 13.51 -14.98
C LYS A 165 2.57 13.35 -15.18
N GLU A 166 2.15 12.69 -16.26
CA GLU A 166 0.73 12.41 -16.52
C GLU A 166 0.15 11.48 -15.45
N ALA A 167 0.81 10.36 -15.17
CA ALA A 167 0.35 9.40 -14.16
C ALA A 167 0.23 10.03 -12.76
N PHE A 168 1.25 10.75 -12.31
CA PHE A 168 1.23 11.39 -11.01
C PHE A 168 0.21 12.54 -10.93
N SER A 169 -0.02 13.26 -12.04
CA SER A 169 -1.10 14.26 -12.13
C SER A 169 -2.45 13.60 -11.88
N ASP A 170 -2.73 12.46 -12.51
CA ASP A 170 -3.99 11.74 -12.30
C ASP A 170 -4.15 11.26 -10.85
N LEU A 171 -3.07 10.80 -10.21
CA LEU A 171 -3.09 10.39 -8.80
C LEU A 171 -3.43 11.57 -7.87
N ILE A 172 -2.67 12.66 -7.94
CA ILE A 172 -2.82 13.77 -6.99
C ILE A 172 -4.09 14.58 -7.23
N PHE A 173 -4.45 14.85 -8.49
CA PHE A 173 -5.71 15.54 -8.79
C PHE A 173 -6.92 14.62 -8.59
N GLY A 174 -6.78 13.32 -8.79
CA GLY A 174 -7.82 12.34 -8.46
C GLY A 174 -8.18 12.38 -6.97
N VAL A 175 -7.18 12.44 -6.09
CA VAL A 175 -7.39 12.60 -4.64
C VAL A 175 -8.05 13.93 -4.32
N LEU A 176 -7.64 15.04 -4.93
CA LEU A 176 -8.30 16.34 -4.71
C LEU A 176 -9.77 16.33 -5.16
N GLU A 177 -10.09 15.71 -6.30
CA GLU A 177 -11.47 15.54 -6.77
C GLU A 177 -12.30 14.64 -5.84
N ASP A 178 -11.69 13.62 -5.22
CA ASP A 178 -12.32 12.84 -4.15
C ASP A 178 -12.62 13.71 -2.94
N GLY A 179 -11.67 14.56 -2.52
CA GLY A 179 -11.86 15.53 -1.44
C GLY A 179 -13.03 16.47 -1.70
N LYS A 180 -13.13 17.05 -2.90
CA LYS A 180 -14.27 17.90 -3.31
C LYS A 180 -15.58 17.12 -3.31
N THR A 181 -15.58 15.90 -3.84
CA THR A 181 -16.77 15.04 -3.93
C THR A 181 -17.31 14.71 -2.53
N ALA A 182 -16.41 14.38 -1.59
CA ALA A 182 -16.73 14.09 -0.20
C ALA A 182 -16.92 15.35 0.66
N ARG A 183 -16.72 16.55 0.09
CA ARG A 183 -16.81 17.85 0.77
C ARG A 183 -15.87 17.96 1.97
N VAL A 184 -14.65 17.45 1.82
CA VAL A 184 -13.59 17.56 2.82
C VAL A 184 -13.09 19.00 2.87
N GLU A 185 -13.10 19.59 4.06
CA GLU A 185 -12.52 20.90 4.31
C GLU A 185 -11.01 20.76 4.54
N LEU A 186 -10.22 21.41 3.68
CA LEU A 186 -8.76 21.45 3.79
C LEU A 186 -8.32 22.75 4.48
N PRO A 187 -7.11 22.79 5.09
CA PRO A 187 -6.58 24.01 5.71
C PRO A 187 -6.35 25.19 4.74
N VAL A 188 -6.32 24.90 3.43
CA VAL A 188 -6.19 25.87 2.32
C VAL A 188 -7.20 25.54 1.24
N THR A 189 -7.45 26.46 0.30
CA THR A 189 -8.42 26.21 -0.77
C THR A 189 -7.90 25.19 -1.78
N TYR A 190 -8.82 24.43 -2.39
CA TYR A 190 -8.47 23.49 -3.47
C TYR A 190 -7.84 24.22 -4.65
N GLU A 191 -8.32 25.41 -4.99
CA GLU A 191 -7.82 26.21 -6.09
C GLU A 191 -6.35 26.60 -5.89
N LEU A 192 -5.97 27.01 -4.67
CA LEU A 192 -4.59 27.35 -4.34
C LEU A 192 -3.69 26.11 -4.43
N LEU A 193 -4.13 24.98 -3.86
CA LEU A 193 -3.35 23.73 -3.93
C LEU A 193 -3.14 23.27 -5.36
N GLU A 194 -4.18 23.30 -6.18
CA GLU A 194 -4.09 22.89 -7.57
C GLU A 194 -3.14 23.77 -8.38
N GLU A 195 -3.17 25.09 -8.17
CA GLU A 195 -2.24 26.03 -8.81
C GLU A 195 -0.80 25.71 -8.43
N GLU A 196 -0.55 25.52 -7.14
CA GLU A 196 0.77 25.23 -6.58
C GLU A 196 1.33 23.87 -7.01
N ILE A 197 0.48 22.85 -7.13
CA ILE A 197 0.85 21.55 -7.70
C ILE A 197 1.19 21.72 -9.17
N LYS A 198 0.35 22.38 -9.97
CA LYS A 198 0.59 22.62 -11.41
C LYS A 198 1.92 23.33 -11.66
N ASN A 199 2.26 24.31 -10.83
CA ASN A 199 3.51 25.06 -10.94
C ASN A 199 4.75 24.19 -10.69
N ARG A 200 4.63 23.12 -9.89
CA ARG A 200 5.75 22.22 -9.56
C ARG A 200 5.80 20.97 -10.43
N LEU A 201 4.70 20.53 -11.06
CA LEU A 201 4.60 19.23 -11.75
C LEU A 201 5.62 18.97 -12.86
N SER A 202 6.27 19.99 -13.41
CA SER A 202 7.34 19.81 -14.42
C SER A 202 8.53 19.00 -13.91
N VAL A 203 8.80 18.97 -12.60
CA VAL A 203 9.90 18.17 -12.01
C VAL A 203 9.71 16.66 -12.20
N MET A 204 8.49 16.21 -12.49
CA MET A 204 8.18 14.80 -12.79
C MET A 204 8.67 14.35 -14.16
N GLU A 205 9.03 15.29 -15.06
CA GLU A 205 9.54 14.98 -16.41
C GLU A 205 10.94 14.34 -16.38
N GLU A 206 11.68 14.49 -15.28
CA GLU A 206 12.99 13.83 -15.11
C GLU A 206 12.90 12.31 -14.92
N VAL A 207 11.71 11.80 -14.59
CA VAL A 207 11.49 10.37 -14.39
C VAL A 207 11.28 9.73 -15.76
N THR A 208 12.31 9.03 -16.22
CA THR A 208 12.41 8.47 -17.59
C THR A 208 12.29 6.95 -17.65
N GLU A 209 12.30 6.28 -16.50
CA GLU A 209 12.04 4.84 -16.39
C GLU A 209 10.94 4.58 -15.36
N ALA A 210 10.02 3.69 -15.67
CA ALA A 210 8.99 3.25 -14.74
C ALA A 210 9.50 2.03 -13.96
N HIS A 211 9.37 2.09 -12.64
CA HIS A 211 9.79 1.03 -11.73
C HIS A 211 8.61 0.58 -10.88
N LEU A 212 8.61 -0.67 -10.43
CA LEU A 212 7.62 -1.13 -9.46
C LEU A 212 7.87 -0.43 -8.12
N VAL A 213 6.89 0.31 -7.62
CA VAL A 213 6.96 1.10 -6.38
C VAL A 213 5.95 0.59 -5.36
N LEU A 214 6.39 0.39 -4.12
CA LEU A 214 5.57 -0.01 -2.97
C LEU A 214 5.31 1.18 -2.06
N TRP A 215 4.63 2.19 -2.59
CA TRP A 215 4.50 3.47 -1.89
C TRP A 215 3.81 3.32 -0.52
N ASP A 216 2.95 2.32 -0.30
CA ASP A 216 2.33 2.03 1.00
C ASP A 216 3.08 0.99 1.87
N LEU A 217 4.42 0.91 1.74
CA LEU A 217 5.26 0.01 2.56
C LEU A 217 5.62 0.64 3.93
N TRP A 218 4.61 0.92 4.76
CA TRP A 218 4.83 1.36 6.14
C TRP A 218 5.14 0.18 7.08
N ASP A 219 5.61 0.47 8.30
CA ASP A 219 6.01 -0.54 9.30
C ASP A 219 4.92 -1.60 9.61
N GLY A 220 3.64 -1.32 9.35
CA GLY A 220 2.55 -2.29 9.50
C GLY A 220 2.57 -3.43 8.46
N ASN A 221 3.22 -3.18 7.31
CA ASN A 221 3.31 -4.10 6.18
C ASN A 221 4.63 -4.89 6.15
N VAL A 222 5.50 -4.67 7.13
CA VAL A 222 6.78 -5.36 7.31
C VAL A 222 6.67 -6.33 8.49
N PHE A 223 6.70 -7.63 8.21
CA PHE A 223 6.66 -8.66 9.24
C PHE A 223 8.08 -9.00 9.71
N VAL A 224 8.25 -9.09 11.02
CA VAL A 224 9.52 -9.39 11.68
C VAL A 224 9.37 -10.64 12.53
N ARG A 225 10.39 -11.49 12.47
CA ARG A 225 10.51 -12.69 13.30
C ARG A 225 11.97 -12.85 13.70
N ASP A 226 12.22 -13.10 14.98
CA ASP A 226 13.57 -13.34 15.51
C ASP A 226 14.57 -12.21 15.18
N GLY A 227 14.07 -10.97 15.06
CA GLY A 227 14.87 -9.77 14.73
C GLY A 227 15.17 -9.56 13.24
N GLU A 228 14.61 -10.40 12.36
CA GLU A 228 14.79 -10.33 10.90
C GLU A 228 13.45 -10.15 10.18
N ILE A 229 13.47 -9.58 8.98
CA ILE A 229 12.27 -9.43 8.15
C ILE A 229 11.84 -10.80 7.64
N SER A 230 10.66 -11.26 8.02
CA SER A 230 10.09 -12.54 7.58
C SER A 230 9.20 -12.42 6.35
N ALA A 231 8.53 -11.27 6.14
CA ALA A 231 7.90 -10.94 4.87
C ALA A 231 7.58 -9.46 4.72
N ILE A 232 7.39 -9.05 3.46
CA ILE A 232 6.72 -7.82 3.04
C ILE A 232 5.34 -8.23 2.50
N ILE A 233 4.28 -7.60 3.01
CA ILE A 233 2.89 -7.95 2.69
C ILE A 233 2.09 -6.71 2.26
N ASP A 234 0.83 -6.92 1.87
CA ASP A 234 -0.15 -5.87 1.57
C ASP A 234 0.29 -4.92 0.45
N LEU A 235 0.58 -5.50 -0.72
CA LEU A 235 1.12 -4.80 -1.88
C LEU A 235 0.03 -4.25 -2.81
N GLU A 236 -1.16 -3.99 -2.27
CA GLU A 236 -2.36 -3.69 -3.04
C GLU A 236 -2.37 -2.31 -3.70
N ARG A 237 -1.52 -1.40 -3.20
CA ARG A 237 -1.39 -0.02 -3.70
C ARG A 237 -0.23 0.14 -4.68
N SER A 238 0.50 -0.91 -5.02
CA SER A 238 1.67 -0.84 -5.88
C SER A 238 1.38 -0.20 -7.24
N LEU A 239 2.38 0.47 -7.81
CA LEU A 239 2.26 1.17 -9.10
C LEU A 239 3.58 1.13 -9.88
N TRP A 240 3.51 1.54 -11.14
CA TRP A 240 4.68 1.81 -11.98
C TRP A 240 5.03 3.30 -11.93
N GLY A 241 6.16 3.67 -11.34
CA GLY A 241 6.49 5.07 -11.05
C GLY A 241 7.94 5.36 -10.71
N ASP A 242 8.16 6.50 -10.06
CA ASP A 242 9.47 6.93 -9.55
C ASP A 242 9.78 6.19 -8.23
N PRO A 243 10.91 5.48 -8.12
CA PRO A 243 11.37 4.89 -6.85
C PRO A 243 11.51 5.87 -5.67
N LEU A 244 11.52 7.18 -5.92
CA LEU A 244 11.47 8.18 -4.84
C LEU A 244 10.14 8.24 -4.10
N ASP A 245 9.06 7.71 -4.68
CA ASP A 245 7.76 7.60 -4.01
C ASP A 245 7.68 6.36 -3.08
N GLU A 246 8.81 5.79 -2.67
CA GLU A 246 8.81 4.75 -1.63
C GLU A 246 8.58 5.35 -0.23
N TYR A 247 7.84 4.63 0.63
CA TYR A 247 7.50 5.09 1.98
C TYR A 247 8.72 5.55 2.79
N TYR A 248 9.82 4.79 2.74
CA TYR A 248 11.03 5.08 3.50
C TYR A 248 11.92 6.20 2.91
N PHE A 249 11.49 6.86 1.82
CA PHE A 249 12.04 8.15 1.40
C PHE A 249 11.16 9.35 1.82
N SER A 250 9.93 9.11 2.25
CA SER A 250 8.99 10.14 2.71
C SER A 250 9.37 10.74 4.06
N HIS A 251 8.70 11.83 4.46
CA HIS A 251 8.87 12.41 5.80
C HIS A 251 8.48 11.49 6.96
N PHE A 252 7.78 10.37 6.71
CA PHE A 252 7.31 9.48 7.77
C PHE A 252 8.43 8.65 8.42
N ASP A 253 9.36 8.11 7.63
CA ASP A 253 10.31 7.10 8.14
C ASP A 253 11.66 7.10 7.39
N ARG A 254 12.09 8.28 6.90
CA ARG A 254 13.38 8.43 6.22
C ARG A 254 14.55 8.34 7.20
N HIS A 255 15.34 7.29 7.07
CA HIS A 255 16.51 7.05 7.92
C HIS A 255 17.76 6.61 7.15
N ALA A 256 18.94 7.02 7.64
CA ALA A 256 20.23 6.71 7.04
C ALA A 256 20.52 5.20 6.85
N PRO A 257 20.13 4.27 7.75
CA PRO A 257 20.30 2.84 7.50
C PRO A 257 19.55 2.35 6.27
N PHE A 258 18.30 2.81 6.06
CA PHE A 258 17.51 2.48 4.87
C PHE A 258 18.19 2.99 3.60
N GLU A 259 18.56 4.27 3.55
CA GLU A 259 19.25 4.86 2.40
C GLU A 259 20.57 4.14 2.08
N LYS A 260 21.31 3.72 3.10
CA LYS A 260 22.54 2.92 2.96
C LYS A 260 22.25 1.53 2.37
N GLY A 261 21.17 0.88 2.80
CA GLY A 261 20.73 -0.41 2.27
C GLY A 261 20.28 -0.31 0.81
N TYR A 262 19.46 0.70 0.53
CA TYR A 262 19.02 1.07 -0.80
C TYR A 262 20.20 1.44 -1.69
N GLY A 263 21.24 2.03 -1.12
CA GLY A 263 22.47 2.43 -1.81
C GLY A 263 22.40 3.82 -2.42
N ARG A 264 21.42 4.65 -2.04
CA ARG A 264 21.34 6.06 -2.43
C ARG A 264 20.59 6.91 -1.41
N THR A 265 20.94 8.19 -1.38
CA THR A 265 20.26 9.25 -0.61
C THR A 265 19.78 10.30 -1.61
N PRO A 266 18.45 10.54 -1.74
CA PRO A 266 17.92 11.62 -2.57
C PRO A 266 18.43 12.98 -2.08
N ALA A 267 19.01 13.80 -2.97
CA ALA A 267 19.71 15.01 -2.56
C ALA A 267 19.69 16.16 -3.59
N THR A 268 19.34 15.91 -4.85
CA THR A 268 19.30 17.00 -5.84
C THR A 268 18.06 17.89 -5.62
N PRO A 269 18.09 19.17 -6.01
CA PRO A 269 16.93 20.05 -5.87
C PRO A 269 15.65 19.48 -6.48
N SER A 270 15.75 18.83 -7.65
CA SER A 270 14.60 18.23 -8.32
C SER A 270 14.04 17.00 -7.60
N GLU A 271 14.92 16.14 -7.04
CA GLU A 271 14.47 15.02 -6.20
C GLU A 271 13.76 15.52 -4.94
N LEU A 272 14.28 16.57 -4.30
CA LEU A 272 13.66 17.15 -3.10
C LEU A 272 12.28 17.76 -3.41
N GLU A 273 12.11 18.40 -4.57
CA GLU A 273 10.80 18.90 -5.01
C GLU A 273 9.83 17.75 -5.38
N ARG A 274 10.32 16.65 -5.97
CA ARG A 274 9.50 15.44 -6.17
C ARG A 274 9.04 14.83 -4.84
N LEU A 275 9.92 14.72 -3.85
CA LEU A 275 9.58 14.24 -2.51
C LEU A 275 8.49 15.10 -1.85
N LYS A 276 8.56 16.44 -1.97
CA LYS A 276 7.49 17.32 -1.46
C LYS A 276 6.13 17.00 -2.10
N LEU A 277 6.09 16.70 -3.40
CA LEU A 277 4.86 16.33 -4.10
C LEU A 277 4.35 14.95 -3.65
N TYR A 278 5.23 13.96 -3.47
CA TYR A 278 4.86 12.63 -2.96
C TYR A 278 4.34 12.69 -1.51
N ASP A 279 5.02 13.44 -0.65
CA ASP A 279 4.59 13.68 0.73
C ASP A 279 3.20 14.35 0.76
N LEU A 280 2.99 15.39 -0.06
CA LEU A 280 1.69 16.06 -0.17
C LEU A 280 0.59 15.10 -0.62
N PHE A 281 0.85 14.27 -1.65
CA PHE A 281 -0.11 13.28 -2.14
C PHE A 281 -0.57 12.35 -1.01
N ARG A 282 0.36 11.84 -0.20
CA ARG A 282 0.07 10.95 0.93
C ARG A 282 -0.69 11.66 2.04
N ASP A 283 -0.29 12.89 2.37
CA ASP A 283 -0.94 13.69 3.40
C ASP A 283 -2.40 14.00 3.03
N LEU A 284 -2.65 14.34 1.77
CA LEU A 284 -4.01 14.53 1.22
C LEU A 284 -4.80 13.22 1.25
N LEU A 285 -4.19 12.12 0.78
CA LEU A 285 -4.82 10.81 0.75
C LEU A 285 -5.32 10.41 2.15
N MET A 286 -4.49 10.49 3.18
CA MET A 286 -4.88 10.06 4.53
C MET A 286 -6.03 10.88 5.12
N VAL A 287 -6.05 12.20 4.88
CA VAL A 287 -7.16 13.04 5.34
C VAL A 287 -8.44 12.69 4.60
N ILE A 288 -8.38 12.57 3.28
CA ILE A 288 -9.57 12.35 2.45
C ILE A 288 -10.09 10.91 2.64
N GLU A 289 -9.21 9.94 2.83
CA GLU A 289 -9.55 8.56 3.12
C GLU A 289 -10.44 8.44 4.37
N CYS A 290 -10.21 9.25 5.41
CA CYS A 290 -11.05 9.26 6.62
C CYS A 290 -12.55 9.39 6.31
N TYR A 291 -12.90 10.15 5.28
CA TYR A 291 -14.29 10.42 4.89
C TYR A 291 -14.90 9.27 4.07
N TYR A 292 -14.09 8.59 3.26
CA TYR A 292 -14.52 7.43 2.49
C TYR A 292 -14.63 6.18 3.37
N ARG A 293 -13.70 6.01 4.30
CA ARG A 293 -13.65 4.87 5.23
C ARG A 293 -14.56 5.04 6.44
N GLN A 294 -15.03 6.27 6.70
CA GLN A 294 -15.88 6.63 7.84
C GLN A 294 -15.28 6.17 9.18
N TYR A 295 -13.99 6.46 9.40
CA TYR A 295 -13.31 6.06 10.62
C TYR A 295 -14.00 6.65 11.86
N GLU A 296 -14.22 5.83 12.89
CA GLU A 296 -14.79 6.28 14.16
C GLU A 296 -13.73 6.79 15.14
N ASN A 297 -12.47 6.43 14.91
CA ASN A 297 -11.35 6.79 15.77
C ASN A 297 -10.98 8.28 15.58
N LYS A 298 -11.39 9.10 16.54
CA LYS A 298 -11.14 10.55 16.54
C LYS A 298 -9.65 10.92 16.62
N ASP A 299 -8.84 10.11 17.30
CA ASP A 299 -7.40 10.38 17.42
C ASP A 299 -6.70 10.19 16.07
N HIS A 300 -7.09 9.16 15.33
CA HIS A 300 -6.58 8.93 13.98
C HIS A 300 -7.00 10.05 13.01
N ILE A 301 -8.27 10.46 13.06
CA ILE A 301 -8.76 11.58 12.23
C ILE A 301 -8.00 12.87 12.57
N SER A 302 -7.86 13.20 13.86
CA SER A 302 -7.13 14.39 14.29
C SER A 302 -5.68 14.34 13.81
N TRP A 303 -5.02 13.19 13.97
CA TRP A 303 -3.66 12.98 13.50
C TRP A 303 -3.52 13.20 11.99
N ALA A 304 -4.44 12.68 11.17
CA ALA A 304 -4.40 12.85 9.73
C ALA A 304 -4.49 14.35 9.34
N HIS A 305 -5.42 15.09 9.96
CA HIS A 305 -5.55 16.53 9.71
C HIS A 305 -4.34 17.34 10.19
N ASP A 306 -3.76 16.98 11.34
CA ASP A 306 -2.56 17.64 11.86
C ASP A 306 -1.34 17.35 10.98
N ASN A 307 -1.20 16.11 10.52
CA ASN A 307 -0.17 15.71 9.58
C ASN A 307 -0.26 16.50 8.27
N LEU A 308 -1.46 16.66 7.69
CA LEU A 308 -1.66 17.50 6.50
C LEU A 308 -1.29 18.96 6.78
N ARG A 309 -1.66 19.52 7.94
CA ARG A 309 -1.30 20.91 8.27
C ARG A 309 0.21 21.12 8.26
N THR A 310 0.97 20.23 8.91
CA THR A 310 2.43 20.26 8.89
C THR A 310 3.00 19.94 7.50
N GLY A 311 2.32 19.10 6.72
CA GLY A 311 2.66 18.80 5.32
C GLY A 311 2.57 20.01 4.42
N LEU A 312 1.53 20.81 4.56
CA LEU A 312 1.37 22.06 3.82
C LEU A 312 2.50 23.04 4.13
N GLU A 313 2.93 23.16 5.40
CA GLU A 313 4.11 23.96 5.75
C GLU A 313 5.37 23.46 5.03
N ARG A 314 5.57 22.14 4.87
CA ARG A 314 6.70 21.59 4.09
C ARG A 314 6.56 21.83 2.58
N PHE A 315 5.34 21.86 2.07
CA PHE A 315 5.06 22.00 0.64
C PHE A 315 5.19 23.46 0.14
N PHE A 316 4.73 24.41 0.95
CA PHE A 316 4.76 25.84 0.61
C PHE A 316 6.11 26.52 0.86
N ASN A 317 6.97 25.94 1.71
CA ASN A 317 8.31 26.45 2.01
C ASN A 317 9.39 25.71 1.20
#